data_AF-A0A660UN04-F1
#
_entry.id   AF-A0A660UN04-F1
#
_cell.length_a   1.000
_cell.length_b   1.000
_cell.length_c   1.000
_cell.angle_alpha   90.00
_cell.angle_beta   90.00
_cell.angle_gamma   90.00
#
_symmetry.space_group_name_H-M   'P 1'
#
loop_
_entity.id
_entity.type
_entity.pdbx_description
1 polymer ?
#
loop_
_entity_poly.entity_id
_entity_poly.type
_entity_poly.pdbx_seq_one_letter_code
_entity_poly.pdbx_strand_id
1 'polypeptide(L)'
;MLEEFKNKLREFNQERDWDQFHSPKNLTMALAGEVGELLEHFQWLTEKQSGKLDADKLKEVSEEIADIQIYLIQLADKLNIDI
;
A
#
# COMPACT_ATOMS: atom_id res chain seq x y z
N MET A 1 3.73 -16.26 6.36
CA MET A 1 4.22 -14.97 5.84
C MET A 1 3.07 -13.98 5.57
N LEU A 2 2.23 -14.16 4.54
CA LEU A 2 1.13 -13.21 4.26
C LEU A 2 0.03 -13.24 5.34
N GLU A 3 -0.35 -14.42 5.82
CA GLU A 3 -1.32 -14.56 6.93
C GLU A 3 -0.80 -13.98 8.26
N GLU A 4 0.50 -14.13 8.55
CA GLU A 4 1.10 -13.49 9.73
C GLU A 4 1.09 -11.96 9.61
N PHE A 5 1.28 -11.45 8.39
CA PHE A 5 1.20 -10.02 8.13
C PHE A 5 -0.23 -9.48 8.22
N LYS A 6 -1.21 -10.19 7.64
CA LYS A 6 -2.65 -9.90 7.81
C LYS A 6 -3.03 -9.81 9.28
N ASN A 7 -2.59 -10.77 10.10
CA ASN A 7 -2.88 -10.78 11.53
C ASN A 7 -2.27 -9.58 12.26
N LYS A 8 -1.02 -9.21 11.96
CA LYS A 8 -0.40 -7.99 12.52
C LYS A 8 -1.16 -6.73 12.14
N LEU A 9 -1.63 -6.63 10.90
CA LEU A 9 -2.45 -5.49 10.46
C LEU A 9 -3.80 -5.42 11.18
N ARG A 10 -4.45 -6.57 11.37
CA ARG A 10 -5.70 -6.65 12.16
C ARG A 10 -5.48 -6.16 13.59
N GLU A 11 -4.43 -6.63 14.26
CA GLU A 11 -4.06 -6.20 15.61
C GLU A 11 -3.81 -4.69 15.66
N PHE A 12 -2.98 -4.17 14.74
CA PHE A 12 -2.67 -2.74 14.65
C PHE A 12 -3.91 -1.86 14.48
N ASN A 13 -4.85 -2.30 13.64
CA ASN A 13 -6.11 -1.60 13.38
C ASN A 13 -7.07 -1.65 14.57
N GLN A 14 -7.17 -2.81 15.24
CA GLN A 14 -8.03 -3.00 16.41
C GLN A 14 -7.56 -2.12 17.57
N GLU A 15 -6.25 -2.04 17.83
CA GLU A 15 -5.69 -1.16 18.87
C GLU A 15 -6.04 0.32 18.68
N ARG A 16 -6.28 0.73 17.43
CA ARG A 16 -6.58 2.12 17.05
C ARG A 16 -8.05 2.37 16.76
N ASP A 17 -8.89 1.35 16.86
CA ASP A 17 -10.30 1.38 16.45
C ASP A 17 -10.47 1.88 15.00
N TRP A 18 -9.53 1.56 14.10
CA TRP A 18 -9.53 2.06 12.72
C TRP A 18 -10.43 1.26 11.79
N ASP A 19 -10.88 0.07 12.19
CA ASP A 19 -11.72 -0.78 11.34
C ASP A 19 -13.03 -0.08 10.92
N GLN A 20 -13.52 0.88 11.72
CA GLN A 20 -14.69 1.72 11.39
C GLN A 20 -14.51 2.56 10.11
N PHE A 21 -13.27 2.89 9.75
CA PHE A 21 -12.94 3.65 8.54
C PHE A 21 -12.62 2.74 7.35
N HIS A 22 -12.40 1.45 7.57
CA HIS A 22 -11.92 0.49 6.58
C HIS A 22 -13.06 -0.22 5.83
N SER A 23 -14.06 0.52 5.37
CA SER A 23 -15.00 -0.02 4.38
C SER A 23 -14.26 -0.37 3.08
N PRO A 24 -14.70 -1.38 2.30
CA PRO A 24 -14.07 -1.69 1.02
C PRO A 24 -13.96 -0.47 0.08
N LYS A 25 -14.96 0.42 0.09
CA LYS A 25 -14.93 1.68 -0.67
C LYS A 25 -13.75 2.56 -0.25
N ASN A 26 -13.57 2.77 1.06
CA ASN A 26 -12.52 3.64 1.58
C ASN A 26 -11.13 3.03 1.36
N LEU A 27 -10.97 1.73 1.57
CA LEU A 27 -9.71 1.02 1.32
C LEU A 27 -9.30 1.10 -0.15
N THR A 28 -10.23 0.93 -1.09
CA THR A 28 -9.95 1.11 -2.53
C THR A 28 -9.54 2.55 -2.85
N MET A 29 -10.16 3.55 -2.21
CA MET A 29 -9.77 4.95 -2.40
C MET A 29 -8.38 5.25 -1.84
N ALA A 30 -8.05 4.73 -0.67
CA ALA A 30 -6.71 4.86 -0.08
C ALA A 30 -5.65 4.18 -0.96
N LEU A 31 -5.90 2.94 -1.38
CA LEU A 31 -5.04 2.21 -2.33
C LEU A 31 -4.78 3.01 -3.61
N ALA A 32 -5.82 3.65 -4.18
CA ALA A 32 -5.66 4.49 -5.36
C ALA A 32 -4.82 5.75 -5.08
N GLY A 33 -4.90 6.29 -3.86
CA GLY A 33 -4.04 7.37 -3.37
C GLY A 33 -2.57 6.97 -3.39
N GLU A 34 -2.23 5.86 -2.74
CA GLU A 34 -0.82 5.39 -2.66
C GLU A 34 -0.24 5.00 -4.03
N VAL A 35 -1.08 4.48 -4.94
CA VAL A 35 -0.65 4.28 -6.34
C VAL A 35 -0.35 5.61 -7.03
N GLY A 36 -1.09 6.67 -6.69
CA GLY A 36 -0.81 8.03 -7.11
C GLY A 36 0.52 8.54 -6.56
N GLU A 37 0.77 8.37 -5.26
CA GLU A 37 2.05 8.76 -4.61
C GLU A 37 3.23 8.01 -5.24
N LEU A 38 3.11 6.69 -5.44
CA LEU A 38 4.10 5.91 -6.19
C LEU A 38 4.34 6.50 -7.59
N LEU A 39 3.28 6.88 -8.31
CA LEU A 39 3.38 7.46 -9.65
C LEU A 39 4.16 8.78 -9.64
N GLU A 40 4.07 9.60 -8.60
CA GLU A 40 4.78 10.88 -8.51
C GLU A 40 6.30 10.73 -8.60
N HIS A 41 6.85 9.61 -8.12
CA HIS A 41 8.28 9.31 -8.24
C HIS A 41 8.74 9.06 -9.69
N PHE A 42 7.81 8.68 -10.59
CA PHE A 42 8.12 8.27 -11.96
C PHE A 42 7.59 9.21 -13.04
N GLN A 43 6.59 10.06 -12.74
CA GLN A 43 5.80 10.80 -13.73
C GLN A 43 6.61 11.67 -14.72
N TRP A 44 7.79 12.15 -14.33
CA TRP A 44 8.65 13.00 -15.18
C TRP A 44 9.90 12.27 -15.72
N LEU A 45 10.03 10.98 -15.44
CA LEU A 45 11.18 10.19 -15.89
C LEU A 45 10.95 9.63 -17.29
N THR A 46 12.02 9.57 -18.08
CA THR A 46 12.05 8.70 -19.26
C THR A 46 12.13 7.23 -18.83
N GLU A 47 11.74 6.32 -19.71
CA GLU A 47 11.85 4.87 -19.50
C GLU A 47 13.27 4.42 -19.08
N LYS A 48 14.31 5.06 -19.62
CA LYS A 48 15.70 4.74 -19.24
C LYS A 48 16.05 5.24 -17.84
N GLN A 49 15.47 6.35 -17.40
CA GLN A 49 15.71 6.93 -16.07
C GLN A 49 14.93 6.17 -14.98
N SER A 50 13.71 5.69 -15.27
CA SER A 50 12.90 4.96 -14.29
C SER A 50 13.57 3.68 -13.78
N GLY A 51 14.46 3.07 -14.58
CA GLY A 51 15.28 1.92 -14.16
C GLY A 51 16.60 2.25 -13.46
N LYS A 52 16.86 3.53 -13.14
CA LYS A 52 18.16 4.02 -12.60
C LYS A 52 17.98 5.03 -11.47
N LEU A 53 17.07 4.72 -10.55
CA LEU A 53 16.86 5.50 -9.34
C LEU A 53 18.07 5.39 -8.41
N ASP A 54 18.39 6.46 -7.68
CA ASP A 54 19.38 6.43 -6.62
C ASP A 54 18.82 5.79 -5.33
N ALA A 55 19.68 5.61 -4.33
CA ALA A 55 19.32 4.92 -3.10
C ALA A 55 18.21 5.63 -2.31
N ASP A 56 18.21 6.96 -2.29
CA ASP A 56 17.22 7.75 -1.57
C ASP A 56 15.86 7.65 -2.26
N LYS A 57 15.83 7.77 -3.59
CA LYS A 57 14.59 7.62 -4.37
C LYS A 57 14.05 6.19 -4.31
N LEU A 58 14.91 5.18 -4.32
CA LEU A 58 14.49 3.78 -4.12
C LEU A 58 13.87 3.55 -2.75
N LYS A 59 14.37 4.22 -1.71
CA LYS A 59 13.78 4.14 -0.38
C LYS A 59 12.37 4.71 -0.38
N GLU A 60 12.16 5.91 -0.91
CA GLU A 60 10.82 6.51 -1.01
C GLU A 60 9.86 5.61 -1.82
N VAL A 61 10.30 5.12 -2.99
CA VAL A 61 9.51 4.16 -3.79
C VAL A 61 9.15 2.89 -3.01
N SER A 62 10.04 2.42 -2.13
CA SER A 62 9.78 1.25 -1.30
C SER A 62 8.74 1.51 -0.20
N GLU A 63 8.64 2.74 0.28
CA GLU A 63 7.62 3.17 1.25
C GLU A 63 6.24 3.14 0.59
N GLU A 64 6.09 3.73 -0.60
CA GLU A 64 4.83 3.71 -1.35
C GLU A 64 4.39 2.29 -1.75
N ILE A 65 5.33 1.43 -2.14
CA ILE A 65 5.04 0.01 -2.43
C ILE A 65 4.54 -0.70 -1.17
N ALA A 66 5.10 -0.40 -0.01
CA ALA A 66 4.66 -0.98 1.25
C ALA A 66 3.23 -0.52 1.59
N ASP A 67 2.91 0.76 1.38
CA ASP A 67 1.57 1.30 1.64
C ASP A 67 0.52 0.72 0.69
N ILE A 68 0.85 0.58 -0.60
CA ILE A 68 0.04 -0.16 -1.58
C ILE A 68 -0.22 -1.59 -1.10
N GLN A 69 0.84 -2.30 -0.66
CA GLN A 69 0.71 -3.66 -0.17
C GLN A 69 -0.19 -3.74 1.07
N ILE A 70 -0.06 -2.79 2.00
CA ILE A 70 -0.87 -2.72 3.22
C ILE A 70 -2.35 -2.54 2.88
N TYR A 71 -2.71 -1.58 2.03
CA TYR A 71 -4.12 -1.37 1.66
C TYR A 71 -4.69 -2.50 0.82
N LEU A 72 -3.90 -3.07 -0.11
CA LEU A 72 -4.34 -4.20 -0.91
C LEU A 72 -4.67 -5.42 -0.04
N ILE A 73 -3.81 -5.73 0.94
CA ILE A 73 -4.02 -6.84 1.87
C ILE A 73 -5.24 -6.59 2.76
N GLN A 74 -5.40 -5.37 3.29
CA GLN A 74 -6.57 -5.02 4.09
C GLN A 74 -7.87 -5.10 3.28
N LEU A 75 -7.85 -4.67 2.02
CA LEU A 75 -9.00 -4.76 1.12
C LEU A 75 -9.37 -6.21 0.83
N ALA A 76 -8.38 -7.04 0.49
CA ALA A 76 -8.57 -8.46 0.26
C ALA A 76 -9.15 -9.14 1.51
N ASP A 77 -8.60 -8.82 2.69
CA ASP A 77 -9.08 -9.35 3.96
C ASP A 77 -10.55 -8.97 4.23
N LYS A 78 -10.90 -7.68 4.04
CA LYS A 78 -12.26 -7.17 4.24
C LYS A 78 -13.28 -7.82 3.29
N LEU A 79 -12.83 -8.25 2.12
CA LEU A 79 -13.65 -8.90 1.08
C LEU A 79 -13.57 -10.44 1.14
N ASN A 80 -12.79 -11.02 2.05
CA ASN A 80 -12.51 -12.46 2.12
C ASN A 80 -11.94 -13.03 0.81
N ILE A 81 -11.00 -12.32 0.19
CA ILE A 81 -10.28 -12.74 -1.02
C ILE A 81 -8.90 -13.26 -0.61
N ASP A 82 -8.53 -14.42 -1.13
CA ASP A 82 -7.20 -15.01 -0.94
C ASP A 82 -6.24 -14.53 -2.05
N ILE A 83 -5.11 -13.95 -1.64
CA ILE A 83 -4.05 -13.38 -2.50
C ILE A 83 -2.66 -13.69 -1.94
#